data_AF-A0A9P7TEV0-F1
#
_entry.id   AF-A0A9P7TEV0-F1
#
_cell.length_a   1.000
_cell.length_b   1.000
_cell.length_c   1.000
_cell.angle_alpha   90.00
_cell.angle_beta   90.00
_cell.angle_gamma   90.00
#
_symmetry.space_group_name_H-M   'P 1'
#
loop_
_entity.id
_entity.type
_entity.pdbx_description
1 polymer ?
#
loop_
_entity_poly.entity_id
_entity_poly.type
_entity_poly.pdbx_seq_one_letter_code
_entity_poly.pdbx_strand_id
1 'polypeptide(L)'
;MRFFTRKQSSHEDVESTAEEREKNMVKPSAEFNFGHFLYLLCRDAIPGMVVSAAVNMAISYVMYVVANDGPTVCLFRLPKSLAGDAAVTIVVHCVITWFLKFHLVRNDLRHGIAQPIALGDDEPMTEEVCWLMFLSPETGEAVEPVRMNSVKWIARHLIRALAFASMVFLAFWPISLVPLILSGDREETDFKYRRIWVPQIYKTTLGGLLGLLTSPIISMLWLLRAGREASVKD
;
A
#
# COMPACT_ATOMS: atom_id res chain seq x y z
N MET A 1 58.14 -8.14 -0.31
CA MET A 1 57.47 -6.85 -0.08
C MET A 1 56.59 -6.53 -1.28
N ARG A 2 55.26 -6.64 -1.16
CA ARG A 2 54.23 -5.94 -1.97
C ARG A 2 52.85 -6.37 -1.47
N PHE A 3 52.45 -5.81 -0.34
CA PHE A 3 51.07 -5.77 0.14
C PHE A 3 50.71 -4.29 0.16
N PHE A 4 49.99 -3.78 -0.83
CA PHE A 4 49.22 -2.52 -0.78
C PHE A 4 48.68 -2.22 -2.20
N THR A 5 47.55 -2.81 -2.58
CA THR A 5 46.73 -2.37 -3.75
C THR A 5 45.37 -3.10 -3.78
N ARG A 6 44.61 -3.10 -2.66
CA ARG A 6 43.23 -3.66 -2.69
C ARG A 6 42.18 -2.86 -1.91
N LYS A 7 42.52 -1.68 -1.38
CA LYS A 7 41.59 -0.90 -0.53
C LYS A 7 41.08 0.41 -1.17
N GLN A 8 41.59 0.78 -2.35
CA GLN A 8 41.19 2.00 -3.05
C GLN A 8 40.03 1.78 -4.05
N SER A 9 40.00 0.65 -4.77
CA SER A 9 38.93 0.41 -5.77
C SER A 9 37.53 0.34 -5.15
N SER A 10 37.37 -0.22 -3.95
CA SER A 10 36.02 -0.27 -3.33
C SER A 10 35.48 1.09 -2.90
N HIS A 11 36.34 2.11 -2.73
CA HIS A 11 35.91 3.46 -2.40
C HIS A 11 35.57 4.24 -3.67
N GLU A 12 36.42 4.17 -4.70
CA GLU A 12 36.14 4.79 -6.01
C GLU A 12 34.92 4.17 -6.72
N ASP A 13 34.72 2.85 -6.62
CA ASP A 13 33.55 2.17 -7.20
C ASP A 13 32.24 2.55 -6.46
N VAL A 14 32.30 2.81 -5.16
CA VAL A 14 31.15 3.24 -4.33
C VAL A 14 30.86 4.74 -4.53
N GLU A 15 31.88 5.56 -4.70
CA GLU A 15 31.79 6.99 -4.94
C GLU A 15 31.30 7.27 -6.38
N SER A 16 31.82 6.53 -7.37
CA SER A 16 31.31 6.50 -8.75
C SER A 16 29.85 6.06 -8.85
N THR A 17 29.46 4.98 -8.15
CA THR A 17 28.04 4.57 -8.11
C THR A 17 27.16 5.50 -7.29
N ALA A 18 27.70 6.24 -6.32
CA ALA A 18 26.95 7.25 -5.58
C ALA A 18 26.73 8.52 -6.42
N GLU A 19 27.74 8.98 -7.15
CA GLU A 19 27.63 10.11 -8.08
C GLU A 19 26.75 9.79 -9.29
N GLU A 20 26.86 8.60 -9.89
CA GLU A 20 25.91 8.15 -10.92
C GLU A 20 24.48 7.97 -10.38
N ARG A 21 24.33 7.61 -9.10
CA ARG A 21 23.00 7.53 -8.45
C ARG A 21 22.39 8.91 -8.26
N GLU A 22 23.18 9.90 -7.87
CA GLU A 22 22.73 11.28 -7.72
C GLU A 22 22.37 11.89 -9.08
N LYS A 23 23.14 11.55 -10.12
CA LYS A 23 22.92 12.00 -11.50
C LYS A 23 21.64 11.43 -12.15
N ASN A 24 21.17 10.27 -11.70
CA ASN A 24 19.95 9.62 -12.22
C ASN A 24 18.69 9.93 -11.41
N MET A 25 18.78 10.63 -10.26
CA MET A 25 17.60 11.05 -9.51
C MET A 25 16.95 12.26 -10.18
N VAL A 26 15.72 12.09 -10.62
CA VAL A 26 14.91 13.16 -11.22
C VAL A 26 14.60 14.20 -10.13
N LYS A 27 14.86 15.48 -10.45
CA LYS A 27 14.57 16.60 -9.55
C LYS A 27 13.11 16.57 -9.07
N PRO A 28 12.82 16.89 -7.80
CA PRO A 28 11.46 16.91 -7.28
C PRO A 28 10.60 17.89 -8.08
N SER A 29 9.36 17.49 -8.37
CA SER A 29 8.38 18.37 -9.02
C SER A 29 7.67 19.23 -7.96
N ALA A 30 7.53 20.52 -8.24
CA ALA A 30 6.81 21.47 -7.40
C ALA A 30 5.27 21.32 -7.48
N GLU A 31 4.76 20.66 -8.52
CA GLU A 31 3.33 20.58 -8.82
C GLU A 31 2.86 19.16 -9.17
N PHE A 32 1.60 18.86 -8.88
CA PHE A 32 0.97 17.61 -9.30
C PHE A 32 0.66 17.66 -10.80
N ASN A 33 1.59 17.19 -11.62
CA ASN A 33 1.40 17.09 -13.07
C ASN A 33 0.54 15.87 -13.47
N PHE A 34 -0.11 15.94 -14.65
CA PHE A 34 -0.84 14.85 -15.30
C PHE A 34 0.03 13.58 -15.47
N GLY A 35 1.35 13.73 -15.64
CA GLY A 35 2.28 12.61 -15.65
C GLY A 35 2.26 11.78 -14.36
N HIS A 36 2.13 12.42 -13.19
CA HIS A 36 1.98 11.71 -11.90
C HIS A 36 0.63 10.99 -11.82
N PHE A 37 -0.45 11.61 -12.29
CA PHE A 37 -1.76 10.97 -12.35
C PHE A 37 -1.72 9.71 -13.23
N LEU A 38 -1.15 9.80 -14.43
CA LEU A 38 -1.05 8.66 -15.34
C LEU A 38 -0.14 7.57 -14.79
N TYR A 39 0.97 7.94 -14.14
CA TYR A 39 1.85 7.01 -13.42
C TYR A 39 1.07 6.24 -12.34
N LEU A 40 0.37 6.94 -11.45
CA LEU A 40 -0.41 6.33 -10.37
C LEU A 40 -1.53 5.43 -10.91
N LEU A 41 -2.20 5.83 -11.99
CA LEU A 41 -3.28 5.05 -12.58
C LEU A 41 -2.75 3.77 -13.27
N CYS A 42 -1.79 3.92 -14.19
CA CYS A 42 -1.34 2.81 -15.04
C CYS A 42 -0.37 1.87 -14.34
N ARG A 43 0.49 2.37 -13.44
CA ARG A 43 1.53 1.57 -12.78
C ARG A 43 1.09 1.06 -11.41
N ASP A 44 0.22 1.79 -10.72
CA ASP A 44 -0.22 1.40 -9.38
C ASP A 44 -1.66 0.88 -9.33
N ALA A 45 -2.62 1.65 -9.82
CA ALA A 45 -4.04 1.35 -9.65
C ALA A 45 -4.49 0.13 -10.44
N ILE A 46 -4.22 0.08 -11.75
CA ILE A 46 -4.66 -1.03 -12.63
C ILE A 46 -3.98 -2.35 -12.23
N PRO A 47 -2.63 -2.44 -12.09
CA PRO A 47 -1.99 -3.68 -11.69
C PRO A 47 -2.41 -4.11 -10.28
N GLY A 48 -2.53 -3.15 -9.36
CA GLY A 48 -3.01 -3.41 -7.99
C GLY A 48 -4.41 -4.00 -7.97
N MET A 49 -5.33 -3.46 -8.79
CA MET A 49 -6.69 -3.98 -8.96
C MET A 49 -6.66 -5.42 -9.47
N VAL A 50 -5.96 -5.69 -10.58
CA VAL A 50 -5.95 -7.00 -11.24
C VAL A 50 -5.36 -8.07 -10.31
N VAL A 51 -4.21 -7.78 -9.70
CA VAL A 51 -3.54 -8.72 -8.80
C VAL A 51 -4.39 -8.98 -7.56
N SER A 52 -4.93 -7.94 -6.94
CA SER A 52 -5.74 -8.10 -5.73
C SER A 52 -7.06 -8.84 -6.01
N ALA A 53 -7.72 -8.55 -7.13
CA ALA A 53 -8.91 -9.26 -7.58
C ALA A 53 -8.60 -10.76 -7.77
N ALA A 54 -7.52 -11.09 -8.47
CA ALA A 54 -7.12 -12.48 -8.74
C ALA A 54 -6.79 -13.26 -7.46
N VAL A 55 -6.02 -12.66 -6.54
CA VAL A 55 -5.66 -13.30 -5.27
C VAL A 55 -6.90 -13.54 -4.40
N ASN A 56 -7.79 -12.55 -4.29
CA ASN A 56 -9.02 -12.70 -3.50
C ASN A 56 -10.01 -13.70 -4.12
N MET A 57 -10.07 -13.78 -5.46
CA MET A 57 -10.81 -14.82 -6.17
C MET A 57 -10.28 -16.21 -5.81
N ALA A 58 -8.95 -16.42 -5.85
CA ALA A 58 -8.34 -17.70 -5.53
C ALA A 58 -8.60 -18.13 -4.08
N ILE A 59 -8.41 -17.21 -3.12
CA ILE A 59 -8.65 -17.48 -1.70
C ILE A 59 -10.12 -17.83 -1.45
N SER A 60 -11.06 -17.06 -2.02
CA SER A 60 -12.49 -17.31 -1.85
C SER A 60 -12.93 -18.63 -2.50
N TYR A 61 -12.38 -19.00 -3.66
CA TYR A 61 -12.66 -20.29 -4.27
C TYR A 61 -12.22 -21.45 -3.38
N VAL A 62 -10.98 -21.41 -2.89
CA VAL A 62 -10.47 -22.45 -1.99
C VAL A 62 -11.30 -22.53 -0.71
N MET A 63 -11.60 -21.39 -0.09
CA MET A 63 -12.27 -21.37 1.21
C MET A 63 -13.75 -21.76 1.15
N TYR A 64 -14.48 -21.32 0.12
CA TYR A 64 -15.94 -21.50 0.05
C TYR A 64 -16.39 -22.63 -0.88
N VAL A 65 -15.56 -23.08 -1.84
CA VAL A 65 -15.90 -24.20 -2.74
C VAL A 65 -15.19 -25.47 -2.33
N VAL A 66 -13.87 -25.40 -2.12
CA VAL A 66 -13.04 -26.60 -1.86
C VAL A 66 -13.10 -27.02 -0.40
N ALA A 67 -12.91 -26.09 0.53
CA ALA A 67 -12.86 -26.35 1.96
C ALA A 67 -14.22 -26.25 2.67
N ASN A 68 -15.31 -26.05 1.91
CA ASN A 68 -16.64 -25.91 2.49
C ASN A 68 -17.52 -27.15 2.29
N ASP A 69 -17.75 -27.88 3.38
CA ASP A 69 -18.62 -29.06 3.39
C ASP A 69 -20.10 -28.70 3.25
N GLY A 70 -20.52 -27.48 3.61
CA GLY A 70 -21.91 -27.02 3.54
C GLY A 70 -22.32 -26.46 2.17
N PRO A 71 -23.62 -26.48 1.83
CA PRO A 71 -24.12 -25.91 0.56
C PRO A 71 -24.21 -24.37 0.59
N THR A 72 -24.32 -23.78 1.77
CA THR A 72 -24.57 -22.34 1.98
C THR A 72 -23.47 -21.67 2.80
N VAL A 73 -23.36 -20.36 2.62
CA VAL A 73 -22.46 -19.47 3.36
C VAL A 73 -23.30 -18.39 4.03
N CYS A 74 -22.92 -18.01 5.25
CA CYS A 74 -23.64 -17.03 6.05
C CYS A 74 -22.94 -15.67 6.02
N LEU A 75 -23.70 -14.58 6.16
CA LEU A 75 -23.13 -13.23 6.18
C LEU A 75 -22.39 -12.96 7.49
N PHE A 76 -23.04 -13.18 8.63
CA PHE A 76 -22.48 -12.83 9.94
C PHE A 76 -22.06 -14.04 10.77
N ARG A 77 -22.75 -15.18 10.65
CA ARG A 77 -22.51 -16.35 11.52
C ARG A 77 -21.15 -17.01 11.28
N LEU A 78 -20.40 -17.17 12.38
CA LEU A 78 -19.16 -17.96 12.44
C LEU A 78 -19.45 -19.47 12.29
N PRO A 79 -18.50 -20.30 11.80
CA PRO A 79 -17.09 -20.00 11.54
C PRO A 79 -16.77 -19.46 10.14
N LYS A 80 -17.71 -19.50 9.19
CA LYS A 80 -17.50 -19.13 7.77
C LYS A 80 -18.31 -17.86 7.42
N SER A 81 -18.00 -16.78 8.15
CA SER A 81 -18.67 -15.48 8.01
C SER A 81 -18.06 -14.67 6.85
N LEU A 82 -18.88 -14.31 5.87
CA LEU A 82 -18.46 -13.43 4.76
C LEU A 82 -18.04 -12.05 5.24
N ALA A 83 -18.77 -11.50 6.22
CA ALA A 83 -18.48 -10.17 6.77
C ALA A 83 -17.16 -10.16 7.56
N GLY A 84 -16.90 -11.22 8.33
CA GLY A 84 -15.64 -11.37 9.05
C GLY A 84 -14.45 -11.55 8.10
N ASP A 85 -14.62 -12.35 7.06
CA ASP A 85 -13.60 -12.56 6.03
C ASP A 85 -13.27 -11.28 5.24
N ALA A 86 -14.28 -10.47 4.93
CA ALA A 86 -14.09 -9.14 4.33
C ALA A 86 -13.33 -8.18 5.26
N ALA A 87 -13.63 -8.18 6.56
CA ALA A 87 -12.93 -7.37 7.54
C ALA A 87 -11.43 -7.68 7.55
N VAL A 88 -11.09 -8.97 7.63
CA VAL A 88 -9.69 -9.43 7.60
C VAL A 88 -9.03 -9.07 6.27
N THR A 89 -9.75 -9.23 5.16
CA THR A 89 -9.24 -8.90 3.82
C THR A 89 -8.83 -7.43 3.74
N ILE A 90 -9.65 -6.49 4.21
CA ILE A 90 -9.33 -5.06 4.17
C ILE A 90 -8.06 -4.76 4.99
N VAL A 91 -7.99 -5.26 6.22
CA VAL A 91 -6.86 -4.98 7.13
C VAL A 91 -5.56 -5.56 6.58
N VAL A 92 -5.57 -6.85 6.22
CA VAL A 92 -4.38 -7.54 5.70
C VAL A 92 -3.93 -6.94 4.38
N HIS A 93 -4.87 -6.62 3.47
CA HIS A 93 -4.57 -5.96 2.20
C HIS A 93 -3.86 -4.62 2.40
N CYS A 94 -4.38 -3.76 3.28
CA CYS A 94 -3.79 -2.46 3.55
C CYS A 94 -2.37 -2.58 4.11
N VAL A 95 -2.17 -3.52 5.06
CA VAL A 95 -0.84 -3.75 5.65
C VAL A 95 0.15 -4.25 4.61
N ILE A 96 -0.20 -5.28 3.82
CA ILE A 96 0.69 -5.83 2.80
C ILE A 96 0.99 -4.78 1.73
N THR A 97 -0.03 -4.07 1.24
CA THR A 97 0.11 -3.04 0.21
C THR A 97 1.02 -1.91 0.67
N TRP A 98 0.91 -1.50 1.94
CA TRP A 98 1.77 -0.48 2.53
C TRP A 98 3.27 -0.81 2.37
N PHE A 99 3.67 -2.03 2.76
CA PHE A 99 5.06 -2.47 2.65
C PHE A 99 5.47 -2.73 1.20
N LEU A 100 4.60 -3.32 0.39
CA LEU A 100 4.90 -3.55 -1.03
C LEU A 100 5.18 -2.22 -1.76
N LYS A 101 4.33 -1.22 -1.55
CA LYS A 101 4.49 0.10 -2.17
C LYS A 101 5.69 0.86 -1.65
N PHE A 102 6.05 0.72 -0.37
CA PHE A 102 7.31 1.25 0.13
C PHE A 102 8.50 0.76 -0.71
N HIS A 103 8.56 -0.56 -0.98
CA HIS A 103 9.66 -1.14 -1.75
C HIS A 103 9.60 -0.75 -3.24
N LEU A 104 8.42 -0.78 -3.85
CA LEU A 104 8.24 -0.45 -5.27
C LEU A 104 8.53 1.01 -5.55
N VAL A 105 7.93 1.95 -4.81
CA VAL A 105 8.16 3.39 -5.01
C VAL A 105 9.62 3.74 -4.79
N ARG A 106 10.25 3.18 -3.75
CA ARG A 106 11.69 3.39 -3.53
C ARG A 106 12.54 2.85 -4.68
N ASN A 107 12.17 1.70 -5.25
CA ASN A 107 12.86 1.16 -6.40
C ASN A 107 12.67 2.05 -7.63
N ASP A 108 11.47 2.55 -7.87
CA ASP A 108 11.15 3.41 -9.00
C ASP A 108 11.84 4.78 -8.91
N LEU A 109 11.93 5.35 -7.70
CA LEU A 109 12.72 6.55 -7.42
C LEU A 109 14.22 6.33 -7.66
N ARG A 110 14.77 5.17 -7.27
CA ARG A 110 16.19 4.85 -7.47
C ARG A 110 16.60 4.71 -8.93
N HIS A 111 15.67 4.32 -9.80
CA HIS A 111 15.90 4.18 -11.23
C HIS A 111 15.43 5.40 -12.02
N GLY A 112 15.01 6.48 -11.35
CA GLY A 112 14.51 7.69 -12.00
C GLY A 112 13.21 7.49 -12.79
N ILE A 113 12.47 6.41 -12.54
CA ILE A 113 11.22 6.09 -13.23
C ILE A 113 10.06 6.92 -12.68
N ALA A 114 10.09 7.19 -11.38
CA ALA A 114 9.13 8.03 -10.70
C ALA A 114 9.80 9.34 -10.26
N GLN A 115 9.06 10.44 -10.36
CA GLN A 115 9.50 11.74 -9.88
C GLN A 115 8.97 11.97 -8.45
N PRO A 116 9.81 12.37 -7.49
CA PRO A 116 9.34 12.80 -6.18
C PRO A 116 8.43 14.03 -6.28
N ILE A 117 7.41 14.12 -5.43
CA ILE A 117 6.49 15.26 -5.40
C ILE A 117 6.83 16.10 -4.17
N ALA A 118 7.40 17.29 -4.39
CA ALA A 118 7.58 18.28 -3.35
C ALA A 118 6.48 19.34 -3.55
N LEU A 119 5.31 19.12 -2.94
CA LEU A 119 4.30 20.19 -2.85
C LEU A 119 5.00 21.41 -2.24
N GLY A 120 4.99 22.54 -2.94
CA GLY A 120 5.69 23.76 -2.55
C GLY A 120 5.35 24.21 -1.12
N ASP A 121 6.23 25.00 -0.52
CA ASP A 121 6.14 25.44 0.89
C ASP A 121 4.82 26.15 1.24
N ASP A 122 4.10 26.64 0.23
CA ASP A 122 2.84 27.37 0.40
C ASP A 122 1.59 26.47 0.60
N GLU A 123 1.66 25.15 0.36
CA GLU A 123 0.51 24.25 0.54
C GLU A 123 0.62 23.44 1.85
N PRO A 124 -0.10 23.82 2.92
CA PRO A 124 -0.03 23.11 4.19
C PRO A 124 -0.69 21.74 4.05
N MET A 125 0.11 20.68 4.00
CA MET A 125 -0.37 19.33 4.25
C MET A 125 -1.00 19.27 5.64
N THR A 126 -2.13 18.57 5.77
CA THR A 126 -2.77 18.38 7.08
C THR A 126 -1.81 17.68 8.04
N GLU A 127 -1.89 18.03 9.33
CA GLU A 127 -1.05 17.46 10.40
C GLU A 127 -1.09 15.92 10.40
N GLU A 128 -2.24 15.35 10.07
CA GLU A 128 -2.49 13.91 9.97
C GLU A 128 -1.68 13.26 8.84
N VAL A 129 -1.60 13.91 7.67
CA VAL A 129 -0.82 13.43 6.53
C VAL A 129 0.67 13.51 6.84
N CYS A 130 1.11 14.61 7.45
CA CYS A 130 2.49 14.76 7.93
C CYS A 130 2.86 13.65 8.93
N TRP A 131 2.02 13.39 9.93
CA TRP A 131 2.22 12.31 10.91
C TRP A 131 2.27 10.93 10.24
N LEU A 132 1.34 10.67 9.31
CA LEU A 132 1.27 9.42 8.55
C LEU A 132 2.52 9.21 7.69
N MET A 133 3.08 10.29 7.14
CA MET A 133 4.27 10.26 6.30
C MET A 133 5.60 10.22 7.06
N PHE A 134 5.60 10.34 8.40
CA PHE A 134 6.79 10.61 9.24
C PHE A 134 7.45 11.98 8.99
N LEU A 135 6.70 12.94 8.47
CA LEU A 135 7.14 14.33 8.44
C LEU A 135 6.71 14.93 9.78
N SER A 136 7.61 14.93 10.77
CA SER A 136 7.31 15.62 12.04
C SER A 136 7.19 17.12 11.74
N PRO A 137 6.11 17.81 12.17
CA PRO A 137 5.90 19.20 11.77
C PRO A 137 6.93 20.22 12.29
N GLU A 138 7.75 19.94 13.30
CA GLU A 138 8.46 21.02 14.02
C GLU A 138 9.86 20.71 14.53
N THR A 139 10.64 19.86 13.89
CA THR A 139 12.04 19.74 14.32
C THR A 139 12.90 19.39 13.15
N GLY A 140 13.85 20.27 12.81
CA GLY A 140 14.96 20.02 11.90
C GLY A 140 15.91 18.91 12.38
N GLU A 141 15.36 17.90 13.08
CA GLU A 141 16.01 16.62 13.28
C GLU A 141 16.03 15.92 11.93
N ALA A 142 17.23 15.85 11.35
CA ALA A 142 17.53 15.02 10.21
C ALA A 142 16.84 13.67 10.39
N VAL A 143 16.02 13.26 9.41
CA VAL A 143 15.37 11.95 9.36
C VAL A 143 16.40 10.91 9.77
N GLU A 144 16.30 10.39 10.99
CA GLU A 144 17.33 9.47 11.48
C GLU A 144 17.45 8.34 10.46
N PRO A 145 18.66 7.97 10.02
CA PRO A 145 18.88 6.88 9.10
C PRO A 145 18.60 5.57 9.83
N VAL A 146 17.34 5.31 10.13
CA VAL A 146 16.92 4.09 10.79
C VAL A 146 17.14 2.99 9.76
N ARG A 147 18.17 2.19 10.02
CA ARG A 147 18.50 0.99 9.26
C ARG A 147 17.23 0.16 9.04
N MET A 148 16.89 -0.15 7.79
CA MET A 148 15.65 -0.85 7.39
C MET A 148 15.39 -2.15 8.16
N ASN A 149 16.43 -2.79 8.68
CA ASN A 149 16.33 -4.06 9.39
C ASN A 149 16.07 -3.90 10.89
N SER A 150 15.79 -2.67 11.35
CA SER A 150 15.45 -2.43 12.75
C SER A 150 14.00 -2.81 13.02
N VAL A 151 13.75 -3.60 14.07
CA VAL A 151 12.39 -3.90 14.55
C VAL A 151 11.61 -2.62 14.83
N LYS A 152 12.28 -1.57 15.32
CA LYS A 152 11.67 -0.25 15.54
C LYS A 152 11.17 0.38 14.23
N TRP A 153 11.88 0.16 13.11
CA TRP A 153 11.44 0.63 11.79
C TRP A 153 10.15 -0.09 11.37
N ILE A 154 10.16 -1.42 11.42
CA ILE A 154 9.00 -2.25 11.06
C ILE A 154 7.79 -1.89 11.93
N ALA A 155 7.96 -1.81 13.24
CA ALA A 155 6.88 -1.49 14.17
C ALA A 155 6.23 -0.12 13.87
N ARG A 156 7.02 0.91 13.58
CA ARG A 156 6.48 2.25 13.27
C ARG A 156 5.75 2.31 11.93
N HIS A 157 6.19 1.54 10.93
CA HIS A 157 5.46 1.40 9.67
C HIS A 157 4.21 0.55 9.83
N LEU A 158 4.25 -0.50 10.65
CA LEU A 158 3.09 -1.33 10.94
C LEU A 158 1.98 -0.55 11.63
N ILE A 159 2.32 0.29 12.62
CA ILE A 159 1.34 1.16 13.30
C ILE A 159 0.62 2.08 12.29
N ARG A 160 1.35 2.67 11.35
CA ARG A 160 0.78 3.54 10.31
C ARG A 160 -0.04 2.78 9.30
N ALA A 161 0.43 1.60 8.90
CA ALA A 161 -0.31 0.71 8.03
C ALA A 161 -1.63 0.28 8.67
N LEU A 162 -1.63 0.03 9.99
CA LEU A 162 -2.83 -0.27 10.76
C LEU A 162 -3.75 0.95 10.91
N ALA A 163 -3.21 2.15 11.13
CA ALA A 163 -4.00 3.38 11.16
C ALA A 163 -4.71 3.62 9.81
N PHE A 164 -3.97 3.53 8.71
CA PHE A 164 -4.52 3.61 7.36
C PHE A 164 -5.55 2.50 7.10
N ALA A 165 -5.23 1.25 7.48
CA ALA A 165 -6.16 0.13 7.38
C ALA A 165 -7.46 0.37 8.16
N SER A 166 -7.39 1.04 9.31
CA SER A 166 -8.56 1.35 10.13
C SER A 166 -9.46 2.39 9.44
N MET A 167 -8.88 3.42 8.82
CA MET A 167 -9.62 4.39 8.00
C MET A 167 -10.32 3.72 6.82
N VAL A 168 -9.59 2.88 6.08
CA VAL A 168 -10.14 2.13 4.94
C VAL A 168 -11.21 1.15 5.41
N PHE A 169 -11.00 0.46 6.53
CA PHE A 169 -11.96 -0.49 7.11
C PHE A 169 -13.28 0.19 7.45
N LEU A 170 -13.26 1.32 8.17
CA LEU A 170 -14.47 2.04 8.56
C LEU A 170 -15.30 2.50 7.35
N ALA A 171 -14.63 2.84 6.24
CA ALA A 171 -15.31 3.24 5.01
C ALA A 171 -15.78 2.02 4.19
N PHE A 172 -14.87 1.12 3.83
CA PHE A 172 -15.13 0.06 2.85
C PHE A 172 -15.91 -1.11 3.42
N TRP A 173 -15.72 -1.44 4.70
CA TRP A 173 -16.38 -2.59 5.29
C TRP A 173 -17.91 -2.47 5.25
N PRO A 174 -18.55 -1.42 5.80
CA PRO A 174 -20.01 -1.30 5.76
C PRO A 174 -20.53 -1.18 4.32
N ILE A 175 -19.85 -0.42 3.47
CA ILE A 175 -20.24 -0.25 2.05
C ILE A 175 -20.23 -1.60 1.33
N SER A 176 -19.24 -2.45 1.61
CA SER A 176 -19.14 -3.77 0.99
C SER A 176 -20.25 -4.73 1.42
N LEU A 177 -20.84 -4.55 2.61
CA LEU A 177 -21.92 -5.40 3.10
C LEU A 177 -23.27 -5.04 2.49
N VAL A 178 -23.46 -3.81 2.01
CA VAL A 178 -24.75 -3.35 1.46
C VAL A 178 -25.26 -4.26 0.33
N PRO A 179 -24.47 -4.58 -0.73
CA PRO A 179 -24.94 -5.46 -1.79
C PRO A 179 -25.30 -6.86 -1.30
N LEU A 180 -24.59 -7.37 -0.29
CA LEU A 180 -24.88 -8.67 0.31
C LEU A 180 -26.23 -8.60 1.03
N ILE A 181 -26.41 -7.65 1.94
CA ILE A 181 -27.67 -7.49 2.70
C ILE A 181 -28.88 -7.34 1.77
N LEU A 182 -28.73 -6.62 0.65
CA LEU A 182 -29.81 -6.41 -0.31
C LEU A 182 -30.15 -7.65 -1.16
N SER A 183 -29.19 -8.56 -1.37
CA SER A 183 -29.35 -9.73 -2.25
C SER A 183 -29.50 -11.05 -1.50
N GLY A 184 -29.36 -11.05 -0.18
CA GLY A 184 -29.33 -12.26 0.64
C GLY A 184 -30.70 -12.83 0.95
N ASP A 185 -30.78 -14.15 0.96
CA ASP A 185 -31.97 -14.85 1.45
C ASP A 185 -31.97 -14.75 2.98
N ARG A 186 -32.96 -14.00 3.51
CA ARG A 186 -33.08 -13.76 4.95
C ARG A 186 -33.69 -14.97 5.63
N GLU A 187 -32.95 -15.57 6.56
CA GLU A 187 -33.43 -16.69 7.37
C GLU A 187 -33.21 -16.37 8.85
N GLU A 188 -34.32 -16.18 9.57
CA GLU A 188 -34.41 -15.81 10.99
C GLU A 188 -33.60 -14.55 11.39
N THR A 189 -32.29 -14.70 11.52
CA THR A 189 -31.35 -13.69 12.05
C THR A 189 -30.12 -13.44 11.17
N ASP A 190 -29.96 -14.15 10.05
CA ASP A 190 -28.80 -14.02 9.16
C ASP A 190 -29.21 -14.09 7.68
N PHE A 191 -28.27 -13.74 6.80
CA PHE A 191 -28.41 -13.84 5.35
C PHE A 191 -27.59 -15.02 4.84
N LYS A 192 -28.22 -15.90 4.07
CA LYS A 192 -27.57 -17.06 3.45
C LYS A 192 -27.36 -16.84 1.96
N TYR A 193 -26.27 -17.40 1.46
CA TYR A 193 -25.92 -17.38 0.04
C TYR A 193 -25.44 -18.74 -0.43
N ARG A 194 -25.54 -18.96 -1.74
CA ARG A 194 -24.90 -20.10 -2.40
C ARG A 194 -23.38 -19.95 -2.32
N ARG A 195 -22.69 -21.06 -2.06
CA ARG A 195 -21.22 -21.10 -1.91
C ARG A 195 -20.42 -20.83 -3.18
N ILE A 196 -21.07 -20.97 -4.35
CA ILE A 196 -20.48 -20.74 -5.67
C ILE A 196 -21.01 -19.41 -6.20
N TRP A 197 -20.12 -18.66 -6.83
CA TRP A 197 -20.30 -17.33 -7.42
C TRP A 197 -20.43 -16.20 -6.42
N VAL A 198 -21.29 -16.29 -5.39
CA VAL A 198 -21.54 -15.13 -4.51
C VAL A 198 -20.29 -14.74 -3.71
N PRO A 199 -19.65 -15.63 -2.92
CA PRO A 199 -18.42 -15.28 -2.21
C PRO A 199 -17.29 -14.86 -3.15
N GLN A 200 -17.20 -15.50 -4.31
CA GLN A 200 -16.12 -15.32 -5.28
C GLN A 200 -16.20 -13.95 -5.95
N ILE A 201 -17.37 -13.59 -6.48
CA ILE A 201 -17.61 -12.28 -7.08
C ILE A 201 -17.44 -11.20 -6.03
N TYR A 202 -18.00 -11.39 -4.83
CA TYR A 202 -17.88 -10.43 -3.74
C TYR A 202 -16.40 -10.15 -3.38
N LYS A 203 -15.62 -11.19 -3.12
CA LYS A 203 -14.20 -11.09 -2.77
C LYS A 203 -13.37 -10.48 -3.89
N THR A 204 -13.66 -10.85 -5.13
CA THR A 204 -12.93 -10.35 -6.30
C THR A 204 -13.17 -8.86 -6.48
N THR A 205 -14.42 -8.42 -6.38
CA THR A 205 -14.79 -7.00 -6.47
C THR A 205 -14.20 -6.21 -5.31
N LEU A 206 -14.30 -6.73 -4.07
CA LEU A 206 -13.73 -6.08 -2.89
C LEU A 206 -12.20 -5.94 -3.03
N GLY A 207 -11.51 -7.03 -3.36
CA GLY A 207 -10.06 -7.03 -3.59
C GLY A 207 -9.65 -6.08 -4.71
N GLY A 208 -10.36 -6.12 -5.83
CA GLY A 208 -10.13 -5.23 -6.97
C GLY A 208 -10.28 -3.76 -6.60
N LEU A 209 -11.39 -3.37 -5.96
CA LEU A 209 -11.64 -1.99 -5.53
C LEU A 209 -10.60 -1.51 -4.52
N LEU A 210 -10.24 -2.36 -3.55
CA LEU A 210 -9.16 -2.06 -2.60
C LEU A 210 -7.84 -1.86 -3.34
N GLY A 211 -7.48 -2.75 -4.26
CA GLY A 211 -6.27 -2.67 -5.06
C GLY A 211 -6.21 -1.41 -5.92
N LEU A 212 -7.34 -1.05 -6.54
CA LEU A 212 -7.49 0.13 -7.39
C LEU A 212 -7.29 1.43 -6.61
N LEU A 213 -7.84 1.51 -5.40
CA LEU A 213 -7.88 2.76 -4.63
C LEU A 213 -6.70 2.89 -3.66
N THR A 214 -6.39 1.86 -2.89
CA THR A 214 -5.34 1.94 -1.87
C THR A 214 -3.94 1.98 -2.48
N SER A 215 -3.70 1.29 -3.60
CA SER A 215 -2.38 1.26 -4.25
C SER A 215 -1.88 2.64 -4.69
N PRO A 216 -2.62 3.45 -5.46
CA PRO A 216 -2.18 4.78 -5.85
C PRO A 216 -2.11 5.74 -4.67
N ILE A 217 -3.05 5.68 -3.72
CA ILE A 217 -3.03 6.53 -2.52
C ILE A 217 -1.75 6.30 -1.71
N ILE A 218 -1.42 5.04 -1.42
CA ILE A 218 -0.20 4.69 -0.67
C ILE A 218 1.04 5.10 -1.46
N SER A 219 1.05 4.90 -2.78
CA SER A 219 2.20 5.28 -3.63
C SER A 219 2.41 6.79 -3.65
N MET A 220 1.33 7.57 -3.71
CA MET A 220 1.35 9.03 -3.59
C MET A 220 1.94 9.48 -2.25
N LEU A 221 1.52 8.88 -1.12
CA LEU A 221 2.09 9.18 0.20
C LEU A 221 3.61 8.94 0.24
N TRP A 222 4.10 7.88 -0.42
CA TRP A 222 5.54 7.62 -0.49
C TRP A 222 6.29 8.59 -1.41
N LEU A 223 5.70 9.00 -2.52
CA LEU A 223 6.29 9.99 -3.44
C LEU A 223 6.37 11.39 -2.80
N LEU A 224 5.31 11.79 -2.09
CA LEU A 224 5.28 13.04 -1.34
C LEU A 224 6.35 13.08 -0.25
N ARG A 225 6.56 11.95 0.42
CA ARG A 225 7.57 11.83 1.46
C ARG A 225 8.97 11.97 0.87
N ALA A 226 9.23 11.30 -0.25
CA ALA A 226 10.50 11.38 -0.94
C ALA A 226 10.79 12.81 -1.46
N GLY A 227 9.77 13.52 -1.94
CA GLY A 227 9.93 14.90 -2.40
C GLY A 227 10.30 15.86 -1.27
N ARG A 228 9.66 15.73 -0.11
CA ARG A 228 10.01 16.52 1.08
C ARG A 228 11.40 16.17 1.63
N GLU A 229 11.77 14.90 1.69
CA GLU A 229 13.12 14.47 2.11
C GLU A 229 14.23 15.00 1.18
N ALA A 230 13.93 15.23 -0.10
CA ALA A 230 14.84 15.86 -1.06
C ALA A 230 14.94 17.37 -0.85
N SER A 231 13.80 18.06 -0.64
CA SER A 231 13.76 19.52 -0.47
C SER A 231 14.45 20.05 0.79
N VAL A 232 14.61 19.23 1.83
CA VAL A 232 15.31 19.61 3.07
C VAL A 232 16.84 19.58 2.91
N LYS A 233 17.36 18.93 1.86
CA LYS A 233 18.80 18.77 1.62
C LYS A 233 19.41 19.83 0.71
N ASP A 234 18.58 20.53 -0.07
CA ASP A 234 18.97 21.67 -0.91
C ASP A 234 18.94 22.97 -0.10
#